data_AF-A0A2D4SDM9-F1
#
_entry.id   AF-A0A2D4SDM9-F1
#
_cell.length_a   1.000
_cell.length_b   1.000
_cell.length_c   1.000
_cell.angle_alpha   90.00
_cell.angle_beta   90.00
_cell.angle_gamma   90.00
#
_symmetry.space_group_name_H-M   'P 1'
#
loop_
_entity.id
_entity.type
_entity.pdbx_description
1 polymer ?
#
loop_
_entity_poly.entity_id
_entity_poly.type
_entity_poly.pdbx_seq_one_letter_code
_entity_poly.pdbx_strand_id
1 'polypeptide(L)'
;MLMLSAAPAASLPPERAAEALHGELAECLAFYRLLTEATARGEDEDLAIRYARIAAMTDRESRQAARHAGLTRREAQQRLDRIQGRMIAGIEGSFRNIGPLVDRLGDSCTDLVNDPEDRLRYWLRMQSS
;
A
#
# COMPACT_ATOMS: atom_id res chain seq x y z
N MET A 1 -5.98 -29.54 40.35
CA MET A 1 -4.83 -29.10 39.54
C MET A 1 -5.39 -28.61 38.21
N LEU A 2 -5.71 -27.30 38.13
CA LEU A 2 -6.24 -26.69 36.91
C LEU A 2 -5.05 -26.45 35.97
N MET A 3 -4.98 -27.22 34.89
CA MET A 3 -4.05 -26.94 33.80
C MET A 3 -4.57 -25.72 33.04
N LEU A 4 -3.88 -24.59 33.22
CA LEU A 4 -4.03 -23.40 32.41
C LEU A 4 -3.52 -23.74 31.00
N SER A 5 -4.43 -24.07 30.08
CA SER A 5 -4.10 -24.13 28.66
C SER A 5 -3.77 -22.72 28.19
N ALA A 6 -2.48 -22.40 28.07
CA ALA A 6 -2.03 -21.27 27.28
C ALA A 6 -2.42 -21.56 25.82
N ALA A 7 -3.49 -20.94 25.35
CA ALA A 7 -3.81 -20.94 23.93
C ALA A 7 -2.59 -20.34 23.19
N PRO A 8 -2.10 -20.97 22.11
CA PRO A 8 -1.04 -20.35 21.32
C PRO A 8 -1.56 -19.01 20.79
N ALA A 9 -0.83 -17.94 21.07
CA ALA A 9 -1.08 -16.62 20.51
C ALA A 9 -1.05 -16.75 18.99
N ALA A 10 -2.22 -16.74 18.36
CA ALA A 10 -2.34 -16.99 16.92
C ALA A 10 -1.89 -15.74 16.15
N SER A 11 -0.76 -15.86 15.46
CA SER A 11 -0.34 -14.95 14.39
C SER A 11 -1.41 -14.85 13.30
N LEU A 12 -1.53 -13.70 12.62
CA LEU A 12 -2.31 -13.62 11.38
C LEU A 12 -1.84 -14.72 10.41
N PRO A 13 -2.77 -15.48 9.78
CA PRO A 13 -2.40 -16.42 8.73
C PRO A 13 -1.55 -15.71 7.65
N PRO A 14 -0.50 -16.36 7.11
CA PRO A 14 0.39 -15.73 6.14
C PRO A 14 -0.34 -15.08 4.95
N GLU A 15 -1.42 -15.69 4.48
CA GLU A 15 -2.25 -15.18 3.39
C GLU A 15 -2.97 -13.88 3.78
N ARG A 16 -3.45 -13.79 5.03
CA ARG A 16 -4.10 -12.57 5.57
C ARG A 16 -3.09 -11.45 5.81
N ALA A 17 -1.89 -11.78 6.29
CA ALA A 17 -0.81 -10.81 6.42
C ALA A 17 -0.37 -10.27 5.05
N ALA A 18 -0.26 -11.15 4.05
CA ALA A 18 0.02 -10.77 2.66
C ALA A 18 -1.13 -9.94 2.05
N GLU A 19 -2.39 -10.26 2.35
CA GLU A 19 -3.55 -9.49 1.91
C GLU A 19 -3.56 -8.07 2.49
N ALA A 20 -3.20 -7.94 3.78
CA ALA A 20 -3.06 -6.65 4.45
C ALA A 20 -1.93 -5.82 3.83
N LEU A 21 -0.74 -6.41 3.67
CA LEU A 21 0.39 -5.77 3.01
C LEU A 21 0.05 -5.33 1.58
N HIS A 22 -0.60 -6.19 0.79
CA HIS A 22 -1.06 -5.85 -0.55
C HIS A 22 -1.98 -4.61 -0.53
N GLY A 23 -2.88 -4.52 0.45
CA GLY A 23 -3.75 -3.37 0.64
C GLY A 23 -2.98 -2.06 0.81
N GLU A 24 -2.00 -2.05 1.71
CA GLU A 24 -1.17 -0.86 1.99
C GLU A 24 -0.29 -0.51 0.79
N LEU A 25 0.34 -1.50 0.14
CA LEU A 25 1.14 -1.28 -1.07
C LEU A 25 0.28 -0.77 -2.23
N ALA A 26 -0.96 -1.23 -2.37
CA ALA A 26 -1.88 -0.71 -3.38
C ALA A 26 -2.29 0.74 -3.10
N GLU A 27 -2.43 1.12 -1.83
CA GLU A 27 -2.64 2.51 -1.41
C GLU A 27 -1.45 3.40 -1.80
N CYS A 28 -0.24 2.98 -1.44
CA CYS A 28 0.97 3.72 -1.78
C CYS A 28 1.25 3.76 -3.28
N LEU A 29 0.94 2.69 -4.02
CA LEU A 29 1.02 2.68 -5.48
C LEU A 29 0.09 3.74 -6.10
N ALA A 30 -1.16 3.81 -5.65
CA ALA A 30 -2.10 4.82 -6.13
C ALA A 30 -1.60 6.24 -5.80
N PHE A 31 -1.08 6.44 -4.59
CA PHE A 31 -0.50 7.71 -4.16
C PHE A 31 0.68 8.15 -5.05
N TYR A 32 1.69 7.30 -5.28
CA TYR A 32 2.84 7.66 -6.11
C TYR A 32 2.48 7.87 -7.59
N ARG A 33 1.45 7.18 -8.10
CA ARG A 33 0.89 7.47 -9.43
C ARG A 33 0.28 8.87 -9.50
N LEU A 34 -0.48 9.26 -8.48
CA LEU A 34 -1.05 10.61 -8.41
C LEU A 34 0.02 11.68 -8.24
N LEU A 35 1.08 11.41 -7.46
CA LEU A 35 2.22 12.32 -7.33
C LEU A 35 2.94 12.51 -8.67
N THR A 36 3.23 11.42 -9.39
CA THR A 36 3.84 11.47 -10.73
C THR A 36 3.04 12.40 -11.65
N GLU A 37 1.72 12.23 -11.63
CA GLU A 37 0.77 12.94 -12.48
C GLU A 37 0.59 14.41 -12.05
N ALA A 38 0.69 14.71 -10.75
CA ALA A 38 0.70 16.08 -10.24
C ALA A 38 1.99 16.81 -10.61
N THR A 39 3.16 16.18 -10.43
CA THR A 39 4.46 16.81 -10.70
C THR A 39 4.72 16.96 -12.19
N ALA A 40 4.27 16.01 -13.02
CA ALA A 40 4.33 16.14 -14.48
C ALA A 40 3.55 17.37 -14.98
N ARG A 41 2.40 17.68 -14.36
CA ARG A 41 1.62 18.91 -14.66
C ARG A 41 2.26 20.19 -14.13
N GLY A 42 3.06 20.08 -13.07
CA GLY A 42 3.85 21.18 -12.52
C GLY A 42 5.17 21.42 -13.24
N GLU A 43 5.43 20.67 -14.32
CA GLU A 43 6.66 20.75 -15.13
C GLU A 43 7.95 20.39 -14.36
N ASP A 44 7.85 19.63 -13.27
CA ASP A 44 9.00 19.04 -12.56
C ASP A 44 9.21 17.59 -13.04
N GLU A 45 9.88 17.47 -14.18
CA GLU A 45 10.10 16.19 -14.88
C GLU A 45 10.98 15.23 -14.06
N ASP A 46 12.03 15.73 -13.40
CA ASP A 46 12.93 14.92 -12.59
C ASP A 46 12.21 14.28 -11.40
N LEU A 47 11.34 15.06 -10.73
CA LEU A 47 10.55 14.56 -9.62
C LEU A 47 9.47 13.58 -10.11
N ALA A 48 8.84 13.85 -11.26
CA ALA A 48 7.90 12.91 -11.88
C ALA A 48 8.57 11.57 -12.23
N ILE A 49 9.77 11.58 -12.80
CA ILE A 49 10.55 10.37 -13.09
C ILE A 49 10.86 9.60 -11.81
N ARG A 50 11.24 10.31 -10.74
CA ARG A 50 11.50 9.67 -9.44
C ARG A 50 10.26 8.97 -8.90
N TYR A 51 9.10 9.65 -8.87
CA TYR A 51 7.87 9.03 -8.39
C TYR A 51 7.38 7.89 -9.29
N ALA A 52 7.56 7.98 -10.61
CA ALA A 52 7.24 6.91 -11.53
C ALA A 52 8.09 5.65 -11.26
N ARG A 53 9.38 5.82 -10.96
CA ARG A 53 10.26 4.70 -10.56
C ARG A 53 9.79 4.08 -9.26
N ILE A 54 9.45 4.89 -8.26
CA ILE A 54 8.93 4.39 -6.97
C ILE A 54 7.64 3.60 -7.21
N ALA A 55 6.68 4.16 -7.94
CA ALA A 55 5.43 3.48 -8.30
C ALA A 55 5.68 2.14 -9.01
N ALA A 56 6.65 2.06 -9.92
CA ALA A 56 6.99 0.80 -10.60
C ALA A 56 7.56 -0.26 -9.64
N MET A 57 8.36 0.14 -8.64
CA MET A 57 8.84 -0.78 -7.59
C MET A 57 7.67 -1.23 -6.70
N THR A 58 6.86 -0.28 -6.22
CA THR A 58 5.68 -0.57 -5.38
C THR A 58 4.69 -1.49 -6.09
N ASP A 59 4.49 -1.37 -7.40
CA ASP A 59 3.63 -2.27 -8.18
C ASP A 59 4.18 -3.71 -8.20
N ARG A 60 5.50 -3.90 -8.29
CA ARG A 60 6.10 -5.24 -8.22
C ARG A 60 5.84 -5.89 -6.87
N GLU A 61 6.10 -5.15 -5.79
CA GLU A 61 5.87 -5.63 -4.42
C GLU A 61 4.38 -5.89 -4.16
N SER A 62 3.50 -4.96 -4.57
CA SER A 62 2.05 -5.10 -4.41
C SER A 62 1.53 -6.35 -5.13
N ARG A 63 2.02 -6.63 -6.35
CA ARG A 63 1.66 -7.85 -7.09
C ARG A 63 2.23 -9.10 -6.43
N GLN A 64 3.40 -9.04 -5.81
CA GLN A 64 3.96 -10.16 -5.07
C GLN A 64 3.11 -10.48 -3.84
N ALA A 65 2.79 -9.47 -3.02
CA ALA A 65 1.90 -9.62 -1.88
C ALA A 65 0.52 -10.15 -2.29
N ALA A 66 -0.05 -9.66 -3.39
CA ALA A 66 -1.32 -10.15 -3.93
C ALA A 66 -1.28 -11.65 -4.28
N ARG A 67 -0.20 -12.12 -4.91
CA ARG A 67 -0.03 -13.55 -5.22
C ARG A 67 0.04 -14.41 -3.96
N HIS A 68 0.77 -13.95 -2.94
CA HIS A 68 0.87 -14.66 -1.66
C HIS A 68 -0.46 -14.66 -0.90
N ALA A 69 -1.28 -13.62 -1.08
CA ALA A 69 -2.64 -13.54 -0.57
C ALA A 69 -3.65 -14.41 -1.35
N GLY A 70 -3.23 -15.12 -2.40
CA GLY A 70 -4.11 -15.92 -3.26
C GLY A 70 -5.03 -15.10 -4.17
N LEU A 71 -4.76 -13.79 -4.34
CA LEU A 71 -5.56 -12.92 -5.21
C LEU A 71 -5.20 -13.15 -6.67
N THR A 72 -6.22 -13.18 -7.52
CA THR A 72 -6.03 -13.11 -8.98
C THR A 72 -5.53 -11.71 -9.38
N ARG A 73 -4.90 -11.64 -10.56
CA ARG A 73 -4.50 -10.35 -11.15
C ARG A 73 -5.68 -9.38 -11.29
N ARG A 74 -6.87 -9.91 -11.60
CA ARG A 74 -8.09 -9.11 -11.77
C ARG A 74 -8.55 -8.52 -10.44
N GLU A 75 -8.57 -9.30 -9.37
CA GLU A 75 -8.97 -8.82 -8.03
C GLU A 75 -8.01 -7.77 -7.49
N ALA A 76 -6.71 -8.01 -7.62
CA ALA A 76 -5.67 -7.04 -7.23
C ALA A 76 -5.83 -5.72 -8.00
N GLN A 77 -6.05 -5.79 -9.31
CA GLN A 77 -6.26 -4.60 -10.14
C GLN A 77 -7.54 -3.86 -9.75
N GLN A 78 -8.67 -4.56 -9.57
CA GLN A 78 -9.93 -3.94 -9.15
C GLN A 78 -9.80 -3.25 -7.78
N ARG A 79 -9.02 -3.82 -6.86
CA ARG A 79 -8.73 -3.19 -5.57
C ARG A 79 -7.95 -1.90 -5.74
N LEU A 80 -6.89 -1.91 -6.54
CA LEU A 80 -6.11 -0.72 -6.87
C LEU A 80 -6.98 0.36 -7.53
N ASP A 81 -7.81 0.00 -8.51
CA ASP A 81 -8.69 0.94 -9.22
C ASP A 81 -9.68 1.63 -8.25
N ARG A 82 -10.27 0.86 -7.32
CA ARG A 82 -11.14 1.42 -6.28
C ARG A 82 -10.39 2.37 -5.35
N ILE A 83 -9.19 2.01 -4.92
CA ILE A 83 -8.35 2.85 -4.07
C ILE A 83 -8.02 4.16 -4.79
N GLN A 84 -7.51 4.08 -6.01
CA GLN A 84 -7.15 5.24 -6.82
C GLN A 84 -8.37 6.13 -7.10
N GLY A 85 -9.53 5.54 -7.41
CA GLY A 85 -10.78 6.26 -7.59
C GLY A 85 -11.21 7.04 -6.34
N ARG A 86 -11.08 6.44 -5.14
CA ARG A 86 -11.35 7.13 -3.87
C ARG A 86 -10.37 8.27 -3.61
N MET A 87 -9.09 8.11 -3.92
CA MET A 87 -8.10 9.17 -3.76
C MET A 87 -8.39 10.34 -4.71
N ILE A 88 -8.70 10.06 -5.98
CA ILE A 88 -9.08 11.08 -6.97
C ILE A 88 -10.33 11.83 -6.51
N ALA A 89 -11.33 11.12 -6.01
CA ALA A 89 -12.52 11.76 -5.44
C ALA A 89 -12.17 12.63 -4.21
N GLY A 90 -11.26 12.15 -3.36
CA GLY A 90 -10.80 12.87 -2.16
C GLY A 90 -10.01 14.15 -2.44
N ILE A 91 -9.40 14.27 -3.63
CA ILE A 91 -8.79 15.53 -4.11
C ILE A 91 -9.75 16.32 -5.01
N GLU A 92 -11.03 15.97 -5.04
CA GLU A 92 -12.07 16.61 -5.86
C GLU A 92 -11.73 16.60 -7.37
N GLY A 93 -10.98 15.60 -7.82
CA GLY A 93 -10.46 15.51 -9.18
C GLY A 93 -9.41 16.56 -9.54
N SER A 94 -8.94 17.35 -8.56
CA SER A 94 -7.95 18.41 -8.78
C SER A 94 -6.61 18.07 -8.15
N PHE A 95 -5.56 17.95 -8.97
CA PHE A 95 -4.19 17.74 -8.49
C PHE A 95 -3.62 18.93 -7.70
N ARG A 96 -4.27 20.10 -7.74
CA ARG A 96 -3.95 21.21 -6.83
C ARG A 96 -4.29 20.89 -5.36
N ASN A 97 -5.23 19.98 -5.13
CA ASN A 97 -5.65 19.53 -3.81
C ASN A 97 -4.87 18.29 -3.34
N ILE A 98 -3.67 18.03 -3.89
CA ILE A 98 -2.89 16.84 -3.53
C ILE A 98 -2.22 16.92 -2.16
N GLY A 99 -2.00 18.13 -1.62
CA GLY A 99 -1.34 18.37 -0.34
C GLY A 99 -1.88 17.50 0.82
N PRO A 100 -3.21 17.46 1.07
CA PRO A 100 -3.79 16.59 2.09
C PRO A 100 -3.56 15.08 1.89
N LEU A 101 -3.30 14.60 0.66
CA LEU A 101 -2.87 13.22 0.44
C LEU A 101 -1.39 13.05 0.83
N VAL A 102 -0.54 14.02 0.50
CA VAL A 102 0.88 14.02 0.89
C VAL A 102 1.04 13.98 2.40
N ASP A 103 0.33 14.83 3.13
CA ASP A 103 0.44 14.88 4.60
C ASP A 103 0.00 13.57 5.27
N ARG A 104 -0.93 12.84 4.64
CA ARG A 104 -1.48 11.60 5.19
C ARG A 104 -0.65 10.37 4.84
N LEU A 105 -0.12 10.33 3.62
CA LEU A 105 0.47 9.12 3.03
C LEU A 105 1.98 9.25 2.78
N GLY A 106 2.55 10.45 2.80
CA GLY A 106 3.94 10.71 2.42
C GLY A 106 4.93 9.86 3.22
N ASP A 107 4.93 10.02 4.53
CA ASP A 107 5.86 9.31 5.42
C ASP A 107 5.55 7.81 5.46
N SER A 108 4.28 7.45 5.67
CA SER A 108 3.86 6.05 5.80
C SER A 108 4.12 5.23 4.53
N CYS A 109 3.92 5.81 3.35
CA CYS A 109 4.25 5.15 2.09
C CYS A 109 5.73 5.11 1.80
N THR A 110 6.49 6.13 2.22
CA THR A 110 7.94 6.11 2.10
C THR A 110 8.53 4.99 2.95
N ASP A 111 8.11 4.89 4.22
CA ASP A 111 8.56 3.84 5.13
C ASP A 111 8.17 2.45 4.62
N LEU A 112 6.92 2.28 4.18
CA LEU A 112 6.43 1.01 3.66
C LEU A 112 7.20 0.53 2.42
N VAL A 113 7.47 1.42 1.47
CA VAL A 113 8.15 1.05 0.22
C VAL A 113 9.63 0.79 0.43
N ASN A 114 10.24 1.41 1.45
CA ASN A 114 11.63 1.16 1.82
C ASN A 114 11.81 -0.17 2.55
N ASP A 115 10.85 -0.59 3.38
CA ASP A 115 10.92 -1.86 4.12
C ASP A 115 9.59 -2.64 4.14
N PRO A 116 9.16 -3.18 2.99
CA PRO A 116 7.92 -3.96 2.91
C PRO A 116 8.01 -5.29 3.68
N GLU A 117 9.21 -5.82 3.90
CA GLU A 117 9.44 -7.04 4.67
C GLU A 117 9.22 -6.84 6.16
N ASP A 118 9.70 -5.74 6.74
CA ASP A 118 9.39 -5.39 8.13
C ASP A 118 7.89 -5.19 8.32
N ARG A 119 7.23 -4.53 7.36
CA ARG A 119 5.77 -4.39 7.41
C ARG A 119 5.06 -5.73 7.35
N LEU A 120 5.50 -6.66 6.48
CA LEU A 120 4.95 -8.02 6.46
C LEU A 120 5.13 -8.71 7.81
N ARG A 121 6.32 -8.61 8.40
CA ARG A 121 6.63 -9.18 9.72
C ARG A 121 5.76 -8.55 10.81
N TYR A 122 5.45 -7.27 10.74
CA TYR A 122 4.48 -6.62 11.63
C TYR A 122 3.11 -7.28 11.53
N TRP A 123 2.58 -7.47 10.31
CA TRP A 123 1.30 -8.13 10.10
C TRP A 123 1.30 -9.57 10.62
N LEU A 124 2.36 -10.34 10.36
CA LEU A 124 2.51 -11.70 10.88
C LEU A 124 2.51 -11.77 12.41
N ARG A 125 2.98 -10.72 13.10
CA ARG A 125 3.01 -10.65 14.57
C ARG A 125 1.74 -10.10 15.20
N MET A 126 0.86 -9.46 14.42
CA MET A 126 -0.32 -8.80 14.98
C MET A 126 -1.36 -9.85 15.37
N GLN A 127 -1.66 -9.91 16.67
CA GLN A 127 -2.78 -10.66 17.21
C GLN A 127 -4.05 -9.88 16.88
N SER A 128 -5.07 -10.57 16.37
CA SER A 128 -6.42 -9.99 16.21
C SER A 128 -6.87 -9.42 17.56
N SER A 129 -6.83 -8.09 17.67
CA SER A 129 -7.28 -7.34 18.84
C SER A 129 -8.80 -7.37 18.95
#